data_AF-T1D9H7-F1
#
_entry.id   AF-T1D9H7-F1
#
_cell.length_a   1.000
_cell.length_b   1.000
_cell.length_c   1.000
_cell.angle_alpha   90.00
_cell.angle_beta   90.00
_cell.angle_gamma   90.00
#
_symmetry.space_group_name_H-M   'P 1'
#
loop_
_entity.id
_entity.type
_entity.pdbx_description
1 polymer ?
#
loop_
_entity_poly.entity_id
_entity_poly.type
_entity_poly.pdbx_seq_one_letter_code
_entity_poly.pdbx_strand_id
1 'polypeptide(L)'
;METIALKTGKAYSIKENLREMWNCNTIDEAKTFWKKWYFWATHSRLEPIIKKAKMIKNHLAGVMAYFIHRITNAIAEGMNSKIATIQKMAYGYRNKEHFKMAIYFHCGNLKFYPEIH
;
A
#
# COMPACT_ATOMS: atom_id res chain seq x y z
N MET A 1 -15.47 8.44 -29.40
CA MET A 1 -15.58 8.87 -27.98
C MET A 1 -16.37 7.87 -27.14
N GLU A 2 -17.48 7.35 -27.63
CA GLU A 2 -18.38 6.41 -26.92
C GLU A 2 -17.69 5.12 -26.40
N THR A 3 -16.80 4.52 -27.18
CA THR A 3 -16.07 3.30 -26.80
C THR A 3 -15.04 3.51 -25.67
N ILE A 4 -14.48 4.71 -25.54
CA ILE A 4 -13.55 5.06 -24.45
C ILE A 4 -14.34 5.27 -23.16
N ALA A 5 -15.46 6.00 -23.21
CA ALA A 5 -16.34 6.21 -22.07
C ALA A 5 -16.86 4.87 -21.49
N LEU A 6 -17.25 3.92 -22.36
CA LEU A 6 -17.67 2.58 -21.95
C LEU A 6 -16.56 1.77 -21.28
N LYS A 7 -15.32 1.83 -21.80
CA LYS A 7 -14.15 1.18 -21.17
C LYS A 7 -13.84 1.79 -19.81
N THR A 8 -13.94 3.11 -19.68
CA THR A 8 -13.73 3.83 -18.41
C THR A 8 -14.80 3.47 -17.39
N GLY A 9 -16.07 3.42 -17.77
CA GLY A 9 -17.17 3.01 -16.88
C GLY A 9 -17.01 1.57 -16.37
N LYS A 10 -16.58 0.65 -17.25
CA LYS A 10 -16.27 -0.74 -16.87
C LYS A 10 -15.09 -0.81 -15.89
N ALA A 11 -14.02 -0.07 -16.17
CA ALA A 11 -12.87 0.02 -15.26
C ALA A 11 -13.25 0.59 -13.89
N TYR A 12 -14.07 1.64 -13.87
CA TYR A 12 -14.56 2.26 -12.65
C TYR A 12 -15.40 1.30 -11.82
N SER A 13 -16.31 0.56 -12.46
CA SER A 13 -17.16 -0.44 -11.79
C SER A 13 -16.33 -1.54 -11.13
N ILE A 14 -15.28 -2.03 -11.83
CA ILE A 14 -14.36 -3.04 -11.27
C ILE A 14 -13.61 -2.50 -10.05
N LYS A 15 -13.14 -1.25 -10.15
CA LYS A 15 -12.45 -0.58 -9.04
C LYS A 15 -13.36 -0.33 -7.85
N GLU A 16 -14.60 0.10 -8.07
CA GLU A 16 -15.53 0.40 -6.98
C GLU A 16 -15.99 -0.87 -6.27
N ASN A 17 -16.33 -1.91 -7.03
CA ASN A 17 -16.68 -3.20 -6.44
C ASN A 17 -15.54 -3.78 -5.59
N LEU A 18 -14.27 -3.56 -5.96
CA LEU A 18 -13.14 -4.01 -5.13
C LEU A 18 -13.26 -3.45 -3.70
N ARG A 19 -13.67 -2.19 -3.52
CA ARG A 19 -13.76 -1.55 -2.18
C ARG A 19 -14.68 -2.28 -1.22
N GLU A 20 -15.69 -2.97 -1.73
CA GLU A 20 -16.60 -3.77 -0.90
C GLU A 20 -15.89 -4.91 -0.17
N MET A 21 -14.72 -5.36 -0.66
CA MET A 21 -13.92 -6.38 0.02
C MET A 21 -13.53 -5.95 1.44
N TRP A 22 -13.39 -4.65 1.72
CA TRP A 22 -13.02 -4.12 3.04
C TRP A 22 -14.17 -4.19 4.04
N ASN A 23 -15.40 -4.40 3.57
CA ASN A 23 -16.58 -4.61 4.41
C ASN A 23 -16.72 -6.08 4.86
N CYS A 24 -15.91 -7.01 4.33
CA CYS A 24 -15.90 -8.40 4.78
C CYS A 24 -15.42 -8.51 6.23
N ASN A 25 -16.10 -9.33 7.03
CA ASN A 25 -15.82 -9.45 8.46
C ASN A 25 -14.79 -10.54 8.77
N THR A 26 -14.61 -11.50 7.85
CA THR A 26 -13.73 -12.64 8.03
C THR A 26 -12.78 -12.80 6.84
N ILE A 27 -11.63 -13.45 7.08
CA ILE A 27 -10.65 -13.71 6.03
C ILE A 27 -11.20 -14.67 4.96
N ASP A 28 -12.08 -15.61 5.32
CA ASP A 28 -12.63 -16.56 4.36
C ASP A 28 -13.68 -15.93 3.45
N GLU A 29 -14.47 -15.00 3.98
CA GLU A 29 -15.36 -14.14 3.21
C GLU A 29 -14.54 -13.28 2.23
N ALA A 30 -13.50 -12.61 2.71
CA ALA A 30 -12.61 -11.79 1.89
C ALA A 30 -11.89 -12.62 0.80
N LYS A 31 -11.43 -13.84 1.10
CA LYS A 31 -10.83 -14.76 0.11
C LYS A 31 -11.84 -15.17 -0.96
N THR A 32 -13.08 -15.43 -0.56
CA THR A 32 -14.15 -15.83 -1.48
C THR A 32 -14.52 -14.67 -2.39
N PHE A 33 -14.68 -13.47 -1.83
CA PHE A 33 -14.88 -12.23 -2.57
C PHE A 33 -13.73 -11.99 -3.55
N TRP A 34 -12.50 -12.06 -3.07
CA TRP A 34 -11.29 -11.85 -3.87
C TRP A 34 -11.22 -12.78 -5.08
N LYS A 35 -11.51 -14.08 -4.91
CA LYS A 35 -11.51 -15.04 -6.03
C LYS A 35 -12.50 -14.63 -7.12
N LYS A 36 -13.72 -14.23 -6.75
CA LYS A 36 -14.75 -13.78 -7.68
C LYS A 36 -14.33 -12.49 -8.38
N TRP A 37 -13.86 -11.51 -7.62
CA TRP A 37 -13.40 -10.23 -8.15
C TRP A 37 -12.20 -10.39 -9.09
N TYR A 38 -11.20 -11.19 -8.71
CA TYR A 38 -10.01 -11.44 -9.51
C TYR A 38 -10.37 -12.07 -10.85
N PHE A 39 -11.25 -13.07 -10.85
CA PHE A 39 -11.74 -13.68 -12.09
C PHE A 39 -12.42 -12.64 -12.99
N TRP A 40 -13.30 -11.81 -12.45
CA TRP A 40 -13.96 -10.76 -13.21
C TRP A 40 -12.98 -9.72 -13.77
N ALA A 41 -12.03 -9.27 -12.94
CA ALA A 41 -11.02 -8.30 -13.32
C ALA A 41 -10.10 -8.83 -14.43
N THR A 42 -9.66 -10.09 -14.38
CA THR A 42 -8.80 -10.68 -15.41
C THR A 42 -9.53 -10.93 -16.73
N HIS A 43 -10.83 -11.19 -16.70
CA HIS A 43 -11.65 -11.41 -17.90
C HIS A 43 -12.32 -10.13 -18.43
N SER A 44 -11.97 -8.97 -17.87
CA SER A 44 -12.54 -7.68 -18.27
C SER A 44 -12.11 -7.22 -19.68
N ARG A 45 -11.08 -7.85 -20.27
CA ARG A 45 -10.39 -7.43 -21.52
C ARG A 45 -9.79 -6.02 -21.44
N LEU A 46 -9.54 -5.53 -20.23
CA LEU A 46 -8.90 -4.24 -19.96
C LEU A 46 -7.49 -4.48 -19.45
N GLU A 47 -6.48 -4.41 -20.32
CA GLU A 47 -5.07 -4.64 -19.97
C GLU A 47 -4.61 -3.90 -18.70
N PRO A 48 -4.96 -2.62 -18.47
CA PRO A 48 -4.58 -1.93 -17.24
C PRO A 48 -5.16 -2.58 -15.97
N ILE A 49 -6.40 -3.06 -16.03
CA ILE A 49 -7.07 -3.74 -14.91
C ILE A 49 -6.45 -5.12 -14.68
N ILE A 50 -6.19 -5.88 -15.76
CA ILE A 50 -5.56 -7.20 -15.68
C ILE A 50 -4.18 -7.09 -15.01
N LYS A 51 -3.37 -6.11 -15.41
CA LYS A 51 -2.05 -5.85 -14.81
C LYS A 51 -2.15 -5.55 -13.32
N LYS A 52 -3.12 -4.72 -12.91
CA LYS A 52 -3.34 -4.40 -11.49
C LYS A 52 -3.87 -5.57 -10.69
N ALA A 53 -4.80 -6.37 -11.24
CA ALA A 53 -5.28 -7.59 -10.59
C ALA A 53 -4.14 -8.58 -10.32
N LYS A 54 -3.25 -8.81 -11.31
CA LYS A 54 -2.06 -9.66 -11.15
C LYS A 54 -1.09 -9.11 -10.09
N MET A 55 -0.85 -7.80 -10.07
CA MET A 55 -0.04 -7.16 -9.04
C MET A 55 -0.61 -7.42 -7.63
N ILE A 56 -1.91 -7.19 -7.43
CA ILE A 56 -2.55 -7.42 -6.12
C ILE A 56 -2.48 -8.90 -5.75
N LYS A 57 -2.66 -9.83 -6.69
CA LYS A 57 -2.49 -11.27 -6.44
C LYS A 57 -1.10 -11.60 -5.89
N ASN A 58 -0.04 -10.97 -6.40
CA ASN A 58 1.33 -11.20 -5.90
C ASN A 58 1.52 -10.71 -4.46
N HIS A 59 0.76 -9.70 -4.03
CA HIS A 59 0.78 -9.14 -2.68
C HIS A 59 -0.41 -9.57 -1.82
N LEU A 60 -1.15 -10.60 -2.25
CA LEU A 60 -2.43 -10.98 -1.63
C LEU A 60 -2.28 -11.34 -0.16
N ALA A 61 -1.16 -11.96 0.23
CA ALA A 61 -0.89 -12.30 1.62
C ALA A 61 -0.91 -11.06 2.53
N GLY A 62 -0.28 -9.95 2.09
CA GLY A 62 -0.29 -8.69 2.82
C GLY A 62 -1.67 -8.04 2.87
N VAL A 63 -2.43 -8.12 1.77
CA VAL A 63 -3.82 -7.65 1.72
C VAL A 63 -4.71 -8.44 2.69
N MET A 64 -4.53 -9.76 2.76
CA MET A 64 -5.32 -10.64 3.61
C MET A 64 -4.98 -10.49 5.10
N ALA A 65 -3.75 -10.09 5.43
CA ALA A 65 -3.35 -9.81 6.81
C ALA A 65 -4.17 -8.70 7.48
N TYR A 66 -4.74 -7.78 6.69
CA TYR A 66 -5.69 -6.79 7.17
C TYR A 66 -6.90 -7.42 7.87
N PHE A 67 -7.43 -8.55 7.38
CA PHE A 67 -8.62 -9.17 7.97
C PHE A 67 -8.32 -9.94 9.27
N ILE A 68 -7.05 -10.23 9.55
CA ILE A 68 -6.63 -10.90 10.78
C ILE A 68 -6.38 -9.88 11.88
N HIS A 69 -5.60 -8.84 11.59
CA HIS A 69 -5.14 -7.90 12.61
C HIS A 69 -5.85 -6.54 12.56
N ARG A 70 -6.60 -6.23 11.48
CA ARG A 70 -7.14 -4.90 11.15
C ARG A 70 -6.10 -3.77 11.21
N ILE A 71 -4.81 -4.12 11.17
CA ILE A 71 -3.71 -3.15 11.16
C ILE A 71 -3.71 -2.51 9.78
N THR A 72 -4.02 -1.22 9.75
CA THR A 72 -3.92 -0.41 8.54
C THR A 72 -2.46 -0.12 8.23
N ASN A 73 -2.11 -0.05 6.95
CA ASN A 73 -0.77 0.36 6.52
C ASN A 73 -0.46 1.83 6.88
N ALA A 74 -1.42 2.57 7.45
CA ALA A 74 -1.31 3.98 7.81
C ALA A 74 -0.12 4.27 8.76
N ILE A 75 0.17 3.37 9.71
CA ILE A 75 1.31 3.55 10.62
C ILE A 75 2.63 3.42 9.86
N ALA A 76 2.74 2.41 8.98
CA ALA A 76 3.92 2.21 8.15
C ALA A 76 4.09 3.33 7.10
N GLU A 77 3.00 3.82 6.51
CA GLU A 77 2.98 4.98 5.61
C GLU A 77 3.39 6.27 6.33
N GLY A 78 2.93 6.46 7.56
CA GLY A 78 3.35 7.57 8.42
C GLY A 78 4.85 7.52 8.74
N MET A 79 5.37 6.33 9.04
CA MET A 79 6.81 6.12 9.26
C MET A 79 7.62 6.38 7.97
N ASN A 80 7.20 5.84 6.83
CA ASN A 80 7.85 6.07 5.54
C ASN A 80 7.85 7.56 5.16
N SER A 81 6.76 8.26 5.43
CA SER A 81 6.64 9.71 5.20
C SER A 81 7.62 10.49 6.08
N LYS A 82 7.76 10.15 7.37
CA LYS A 82 8.76 10.75 8.26
C LYS A 82 10.18 10.52 7.77
N ILE A 83 10.52 9.29 7.36
CA ILE A 83 11.85 8.95 6.81
C ILE A 83 12.14 9.76 5.54
N ALA A 84 11.17 9.87 4.63
CA ALA A 84 11.30 10.67 3.42
C ALA A 84 11.50 12.16 3.73
N THR A 85 10.83 12.69 4.74
CA THR A 85 11.04 14.06 5.23
C THR A 85 12.45 14.25 5.78
N ILE A 86 12.96 13.33 6.60
CA ILE A 86 14.35 13.37 7.11
C ILE A 86 15.35 13.41 5.96
N GLN A 87 15.16 12.56 4.94
CA GLN A 87 16.01 12.56 3.76
C GLN A 87 15.95 13.88 2.97
N LYS A 88 14.76 14.46 2.81
CA LYS A 88 14.56 15.74 2.12
C LYS A 88 15.19 16.91 2.86
N MET A 89 15.03 16.99 4.18
CA MET A 89 15.62 18.06 5.00
C MET A 89 17.15 18.08 4.90
N ALA A 90 17.77 16.91 4.73
CA ALA A 90 19.21 16.80 4.56
C ALA A 90 19.71 17.03 3.11
N TYR A 91 18.81 17.28 2.15
CA TYR A 91 19.12 17.31 0.71
C TYR A 91 19.85 16.04 0.21
N GLY A 92 19.57 14.90 0.85
CA GLY A 92 20.21 13.62 0.58
C GLY A 92 21.45 13.34 1.43
N TYR A 93 21.61 12.08 1.82
CA TYR A 93 22.77 11.61 2.58
C TYR A 93 23.77 10.91 1.64
N ARG A 94 25.03 11.34 1.67
CA ARG A 94 26.12 10.65 0.96
C ARG A 94 26.52 9.31 1.61
N ASN A 95 26.39 9.22 2.93
CA ASN A 95 26.73 8.02 3.70
C ASN A 95 25.48 7.36 4.27
N LYS A 96 25.30 6.06 4.01
CA LYS A 96 24.18 5.27 4.50
C LYS A 96 24.13 5.16 6.04
N GLU A 97 25.29 5.15 6.70
CA GLU A 97 25.34 5.09 8.17
C GLU A 97 24.83 6.38 8.81
N HIS A 98 25.14 7.54 8.21
CA HIS A 98 24.59 8.82 8.69
C HIS A 98 23.09 8.89 8.48
N PHE A 99 22.57 8.29 7.40
CA PHE A 99 21.13 8.21 7.18
C PHE A 99 20.43 7.34 8.23
N LYS A 100 20.98 6.16 8.55
CA LYS A 100 20.46 5.31 9.62
C LYS A 100 20.49 6.03 10.97
N MET A 101 21.61 6.68 11.29
CA MET A 101 21.76 7.46 12.53
C MET A 101 20.67 8.54 12.63
N ALA A 102 20.42 9.28 11.55
CA ALA A 102 19.37 10.30 11.52
C ALA A 102 17.97 9.71 11.71
N ILE A 103 17.67 8.57 11.07
CA ILE A 103 16.40 7.85 11.30
C ILE A 103 16.27 7.44 12.77
N TYR A 104 17.32 6.84 13.35
CA TYR A 104 17.31 6.42 14.75
C TYR A 104 17.16 7.60 15.72
N PHE A 105 17.79 8.74 15.43
CA PHE A 105 17.64 9.96 16.21
C PHE A 105 16.21 10.50 16.16
N HIS A 106 15.66 10.69 14.96
CA HIS A 106 14.35 11.33 14.77
C HIS A 106 13.15 10.40 15.01
N CYS A 107 13.29 9.09 14.80
CA CYS A 107 12.22 8.11 14.92
C CYS A 107 12.38 7.16 16.12
N GLY A 108 13.59 7.00 16.65
CA GLY A 108 13.90 6.08 17.76
C GLY A 108 14.05 6.75 19.13
N ASN A 109 13.82 8.06 19.24
CA ASN A 109 13.94 8.83 20.48
C ASN A 109 15.32 8.71 21.16
N LEU A 110 16.37 8.50 20.37
CA LEU A 110 17.75 8.47 20.87
C LEU A 110 18.22 9.89 21.19
N LYS A 111 18.37 10.18 22.48
CA LYS A 111 18.96 11.44 22.95
C LYS A 111 20.49 11.34 22.87
N PHE A 112 21.08 11.96 21.85
CA PHE A 112 22.48 12.38 21.91
C PHE A 112 22.51 13.83 22.35
N TYR A 113 22.47 14.07 23.66
CA TYR A 113 23.09 15.29 24.18
C TYR A 113 24.60 15.01 24.18
N PRO A 114 25.45 15.91 23.65
CA PRO A 114 26.87 15.81 23.93
C PRO A 114 27.02 15.91 25.46
N GLU A 115 27.62 14.90 26.08
CA GLU A 115 28.11 15.06 27.44
C GLU A 115 29.19 16.14 27.37
N ILE A 116 28.84 17.31 27.88
CA ILE A 116 29.77 18.41 28.08
C ILE A 116 30.67 17.95 29.22
N HIS A 117 31.83 17.38 28.90
CA HIS A 117 32.94 17.22 29.85
C HIS A 117 33.68 18.55 29.97
#